data_AF-A0A6C1NHW2-F1
#
_entry.id   AF-A0A6C1NHW2-F1
#
_cell.length_a   1.000
_cell.length_b   1.000
_cell.length_c   1.000
_cell.angle_alpha   90.00
_cell.angle_beta   90.00
_cell.angle_gamma   90.00
#
_symmetry.space_group_name_H-M   'P 1'
#
loop_
_entity.id
_entity.type
_entity.pdbx_description
1 polymer ?
#
loop_
_entity_poly.entity_id
_entity_poly.type
_entity_poly.pdbx_seq_one_letter_code
_entity_poly.pdbx_strand_id
1 'polypeptide(L)' 'FHRPFRADEWLLYVMDSPVATGARGFARGSIFTRDGALVASVAQEGLVRIRR' A
#
# COMPACT_ATOMS: atom_id res chain seq x y z
N PHE A 1 -10.99 5.29 0.95
CA PHE A 1 -10.56 6.69 0.96
C PHE A 1 -11.11 7.35 2.20
N HIS A 2 -10.26 8.01 2.97
CA HIS A 2 -10.60 8.50 4.31
C HIS A 2 -10.82 10.01 4.35
N ARG A 3 -10.05 10.76 3.55
CA ARG A 3 -10.07 12.23 3.48
C ARG A 3 -9.84 12.68 2.03
N PRO A 4 -10.32 13.86 1.63
CA PRO A 4 -9.94 14.48 0.36
C PRO A 4 -8.43 14.70 0.30
N PHE A 5 -7.87 14.56 -0.91
CA PHE A 5 -6.47 14.85 -1.17
C PHE A 5 -6.29 15.16 -2.66
N ARG A 6 -5.15 15.77 -2.99
CA ARG A 6 -4.76 16.09 -4.36
C ARG A 6 -3.67 15.13 -4.84
N ALA A 7 -3.91 14.44 -5.95
CA ALA A 7 -2.94 13.50 -6.51
C ALA A 7 -1.73 14.19 -7.17
N ASP A 8 -1.83 15.49 -7.44
CA ASP A 8 -0.75 16.36 -7.93
C ASP A 8 0.08 17.01 -6.81
N GLU A 9 -0.20 16.68 -5.54
CA GLU A 9 0.63 17.03 -4.39
C GLU A 9 1.46 15.83 -3.91
N TRP A 10 2.45 16.07 -3.05
CA TRP A 10 3.27 14.99 -2.49
C TRP A 10 2.46 14.11 -1.55
N LEU A 11 2.52 12.80 -1.82
CA LEU A 11 1.96 11.75 -0.98
C LEU A 11 3.05 10.76 -0.58
N LEU A 12 3.13 10.42 0.71
CA LEU A 12 3.96 9.34 1.21
C LEU A 12 3.16 8.04 1.20
N TYR A 13 3.66 7.02 0.50
CA TYR A 13 3.06 5.69 0.52
C TYR A 13 3.94 4.72 1.32
N VAL A 14 3.52 4.41 2.54
CA VAL A 14 4.19 3.42 3.41
C VAL A 14 3.59 2.05 3.14
N MET A 15 4.43 1.07 2.83
CA MET A 15 4.01 -0.30 2.50
C MET A 15 4.74 -1.33 3.35
N ASP A 16 4.05 -2.40 3.69
CA ASP A 16 4.61 -3.59 4.34
C ASP A 16 3.96 -4.88 3.83
N SER A 17 4.66 -6.01 4.02
CA SER A 17 4.21 -7.34 3.61
C SER A 17 4.33 -8.30 4.80
N PRO A 18 3.26 -8.52 5.57
CA PRO A 18 3.31 -9.36 6.75
C PRO A 18 3.38 -10.86 6.44
N VAL A 19 2.97 -11.29 5.23
CA VAL A 19 3.00 -12.71 4.85
C VAL A 19 3.21 -12.91 3.35
N ALA A 20 4.08 -13.86 3.02
CA ALA A 20 4.23 -14.43 1.68
C ALA A 20 4.27 -15.95 1.79
N THR A 21 3.22 -16.62 1.29
CA THR A 21 3.07 -18.08 1.38
C THR A 21 2.14 -18.60 0.29
N GLY A 22 2.25 -19.88 -0.07
CA GLY A 22 1.35 -20.52 -1.03
C GLY A 22 1.35 -19.87 -2.41
N ALA A 23 2.51 -19.39 -2.87
CA ALA A 23 2.69 -18.61 -4.09
C ALA A 23 1.90 -17.28 -4.13
N ARG A 24 1.53 -16.74 -2.97
CA ARG A 24 0.89 -15.42 -2.84
C ARG A 24 1.66 -14.53 -1.87
N GLY A 25 1.57 -13.23 -2.09
CA GLY A 25 2.05 -12.21 -1.17
C GLY A 25 0.91 -11.29 -0.80
N PHE A 26 0.72 -11.05 0.50
CA PHE A 26 -0.22 -10.05 0.99
C PHE A 26 0.53 -8.77 1.34
N ALA A 27 0.12 -7.65 0.74
CA ALA A 27 0.69 -6.34 0.98
C ALA A 27 -0.38 -5.41 1.56
N ARG A 28 0.05 -4.55 2.47
CA ARG A 28 -0.73 -3.44 2.98
C ARG A 28 0.00 -2.14 2.72
N GLY A 29 -0.74 -1.05 2.70
CA GLY A 29 -0.13 0.26 2.71
C GLY A 29 -1.03 1.36 3.25
N SER A 30 -0.39 2.47 3.61
CA SER A 30 -1.02 3.68 4.13
C SER A 30 -0.46 4.88 3.38
N ILE A 31 -1.36 5.73 2.88
CA ILE A 31 -1.02 6.91 2.09
C ILE A 31 -1.27 8.15 2.93
N PHE A 32 -0.25 8.99 3.06
CA PHE A 32 -0.27 10.22 3.83
C PHE A 32 0.02 11.43 2.96
N THR A 33 -0.59 12.58 3.26
CA THR A 33 -0.18 13.88 2.73
C THR A 33 1.13 14.35 3.36
N ARG A 34 1.76 15.37 2.77
CA ARG A 34 3.02 15.96 3.28
C ARG A 34 2.92 16.46 4.73
N ASP A 35 1.76 16.96 5.15
CA ASP A 35 1.47 17.39 6.52
C ASP A 35 1.10 16.22 7.46
N GLY A 36 1.15 14.98 6.98
CA GLY A 36 1.01 13.77 7.79
C GLY A 36 -0.42 13.24 7.92
N ALA A 37 -1.40 13.78 7.21
CA ALA A 37 -2.77 13.27 7.28
C ALA A 37 -2.91 11.94 6.53
N LEU A 38 -3.45 10.91 7.19
CA LEU A 38 -3.76 9.62 6.55
C LEU A 38 -4.98 9.77 5.62
N VAL A 39 -4.78 9.59 4.31
CA VAL A 39 -5.83 9.82 3.29
C VAL A 39 -6.39 8.54 2.70
N ALA A 40 -5.61 7.46 2.68
CA ALA A 40 -6.07 6.16 2.23
C ALA A 40 -5.31 5.00 2.89
N SER A 41 -5.97 3.86 2.99
CA SER A 41 -5.37 2.57 3.33
C SER A 41 -5.61 1.60 2.17
N VAL A 42 -4.62 0.76 1.91
CA VAL A 42 -4.62 -0.19 0.79
C VAL A 42 -4.33 -1.58 1.35
N ALA A 43 -5.00 -2.58 0.77
CA ALA A 43 -4.69 -3.99 0.95
C ALA A 43 -4.74 -4.65 -0.42
N GLN A 44 -3.77 -5.52 -0.69
CA GLN A 44 -3.69 -6.26 -1.94
C GLN A 44 -3.11 -7.64 -1.68
N GLU A 45 -3.65 -8.66 -2.35
CA GLU A 45 -3.00 -9.96 -2.47
C GLU A 45 -2.61 -10.17 -3.94
N GLY A 46 -1.40 -10.68 -4.18
CA GLY A 46 -0.89 -10.94 -5.52
C GLY A 46 -0.22 -12.30 -5.65
N LEU A 47 -0.22 -12.85 -6.85
CA LEU A 47 0.54 -14.05 -7.20
C LEU A 47 2.04 -13.74 -7.18
N VAL A 48 2.81 -14.51 -6.42
CA VAL A 48 4.28 -14.42 -6.35
C VAL A 48 4.85 -15.82 -6.62
N ARG A 49 5.37 -16.03 -7.84
CA ARG A 49 5.97 -17.30 -8.27
C ARG A 49 7.41 -17.09 -8.68
N ILE A 50 8.34 -17.84 -8.06
CA ILE A 50 9.71 -17.94 -8.55
C ILE A 50 9.68 -18.85 -9.77
N ARG A 51 10.08 -18.33 -10.93
CA ARG A 51 10.26 -19.13 -12.14
C ARG A 51 11.63 -19.80 -12.05
N ARG A 52 11.69 -21.12 -12.23
CA ARG A 52 12.93 -21.87 -12.41
C ARG A 52 13.26 -21.95 -13.89
#